data_AF-A0A848BUC2-F1
#
_entry.id   AF-A0A848BUC2-F1
#
_cell.length_a   1.000
_cell.length_b   1.000
_cell.length_c   1.000
_cell.angle_alpha   90.00
_cell.angle_beta   90.00
_cell.angle_gamma   90.00
#
_symmetry.space_group_name_H-M   'P 1'
#
loop_
_entity.id
_entity.type
_entity.pdbx_description
1 polymer ?
#
loop_
_entity_poly.entity_id
_entity_poly.type
_entity_poly.pdbx_seq_one_letter_code
_entity_poly.pdbx_strand_id
1 'polypeptide(L)'
;MMYTKGMIWMKGKKIALLLAGLALVSSTALAANTPYGLLDSSDKDSYAKIMVYQANDMNYYRYINSNYHYALDIPTEVNKADENEGGDGCYFQDLKNKVVVTTYAVKNQMNFSLDELYNMDIGMNGSPKLTTDNKTVNHYAIAWTKDGRNFYKELYLLNDTNTYVCFSVVYPTKLEKKYQKYIFHMSQSFMPSGAVI
;
A
#
# COMPACT_ATOMS: atom_id res chain seq x y z
N MET A 1 0.23 -55.27 -17.16
CA MET A 1 1.16 -54.23 -17.65
C MET A 1 0.41 -52.91 -17.69
N MET A 2 0.93 -51.92 -16.96
CA MET A 2 0.73 -50.47 -17.09
C MET A 2 -0.62 -49.82 -16.71
N TYR A 3 -0.60 -49.24 -15.49
CA TYR A 3 -1.15 -47.95 -15.07
C TYR A 3 -1.68 -47.02 -16.17
N THR A 4 -2.82 -46.36 -15.93
CA THR A 4 -2.82 -44.98 -15.42
C THR A 4 -4.20 -44.52 -14.96
N LYS A 5 -4.24 -44.06 -13.69
CA LYS A 5 -5.32 -43.25 -13.13
C LYS A 5 -5.45 -41.96 -13.93
N GLY A 6 -6.66 -41.62 -14.35
CA GLY A 6 -6.99 -40.28 -14.84
C GLY A 6 -6.81 -39.25 -13.74
N MET A 7 -5.61 -38.66 -13.68
CA MET A 7 -5.28 -37.53 -12.83
C MET A 7 -5.93 -36.29 -13.44
N ILE A 8 -7.06 -35.86 -12.87
CA ILE A 8 -7.70 -34.59 -13.21
C ILE A 8 -6.75 -33.47 -12.80
N TRP A 9 -6.11 -32.88 -13.81
CA TRP A 9 -5.21 -31.75 -13.69
C TRP A 9 -6.03 -30.51 -13.33
N MET A 10 -6.11 -30.16 -12.04
CA MET A 10 -6.70 -28.90 -11.60
C MET A 10 -5.83 -27.75 -12.11
N LYS A 11 -6.26 -27.12 -13.21
CA LYS A 11 -5.73 -25.82 -13.66
C LYS A 11 -5.86 -24.81 -12.52
N GLY A 12 -4.75 -24.10 -12.24
CA GLY A 12 -4.60 -23.18 -11.12
C GLY A 12 -5.79 -22.25 -10.93
N LYS A 13 -6.37 -22.29 -9.72
CA LYS A 13 -7.37 -21.33 -9.27
C LYS A 13 -6.77 -19.94 -9.35
N LYS A 14 -7.25 -19.10 -10.27
CA LYS A 14 -7.06 -17.65 -10.20
C LYS A 14 -7.83 -17.20 -8.96
N ILE A 15 -7.13 -16.99 -7.86
CA ILE A 15 -7.71 -16.36 -6.67
C ILE A 15 -7.79 -14.87 -7.00
N ALA A 16 -8.93 -14.44 -7.52
CA ALA A 16 -9.28 -13.03 -7.58
C ALA A 16 -9.54 -12.57 -6.14
N LEU A 17 -8.58 -11.86 -5.54
CA LEU A 17 -8.86 -11.10 -4.32
C LEU A 17 -9.70 -9.88 -4.74
N LEU A 18 -11.01 -9.99 -4.53
CA LEU A 18 -11.92 -8.84 -4.53
C LEU A 18 -11.65 -8.04 -3.25
N LEU A 19 -10.77 -7.05 -3.34
CA LEU A 19 -10.60 -6.02 -2.29
C LEU A 19 -11.70 -4.97 -2.48
N ALA A 20 -12.91 -5.29 -2.03
CA ALA A 20 -13.97 -4.30 -1.87
C ALA A 20 -13.94 -3.81 -0.41
N GLY A 21 -13.11 -2.80 -0.13
CA GLY A 21 -12.98 -2.19 1.19
C GLY A 21 -13.63 -0.80 1.22
N LEU A 22 -14.96 -0.73 1.36
CA LEU A 22 -15.62 0.48 1.87
C LEU A 22 -15.45 0.50 3.39
N ALA A 23 -14.35 1.09 3.87
CA ALA A 23 -14.14 1.30 5.30
C ALA A 23 -14.92 2.54 5.76
N LEU A 24 -16.12 2.34 6.31
CA LEU A 24 -16.75 3.32 7.19
C LEU A 24 -16.17 3.15 8.59
N VAL A 25 -15.41 4.15 9.03
CA VAL A 25 -14.68 4.15 10.31
C VAL A 25 -15.65 4.25 11.48
N SER A 26 -15.57 3.34 12.44
CA SER A 26 -15.77 3.71 13.85
C SER A 26 -15.08 2.71 14.79
N SER A 27 -14.30 3.25 15.73
CA SER A 27 -13.86 2.64 17.02
C SER A 27 -12.51 1.92 17.18
N THR A 28 -11.42 2.26 16.46
CA THR A 28 -10.06 1.74 16.79
C THR A 28 -9.06 2.77 17.32
N ALA A 29 -9.51 3.98 17.67
CA ALA A 29 -8.63 5.13 17.99
C ALA A 29 -7.68 4.96 19.20
N LEU A 30 -7.89 3.99 20.10
CA LEU A 30 -7.15 3.97 21.38
C LEU A 30 -5.77 3.29 21.32
N ALA A 31 -5.52 2.35 20.39
CA ALA A 31 -4.21 1.71 20.26
C ALA A 31 -3.29 2.46 19.28
N ALA A 32 -3.87 3.10 18.26
CA ALA A 32 -3.16 3.65 17.11
C ALA A 32 -2.24 4.85 17.41
N ASN A 33 -2.35 5.48 18.59
CA ASN A 33 -1.61 6.71 18.92
C ASN A 33 -0.52 6.49 20.00
N THR A 34 -0.30 5.25 20.44
CA THR A 34 0.81 4.93 21.37
C THR A 34 2.12 4.87 20.58
N PRO A 35 3.15 5.70 20.87
CA PRO A 35 4.42 5.65 20.16
C PRO A 35 5.06 4.27 20.29
N TYR A 36 5.44 3.68 19.16
CA TYR A 36 6.15 2.40 19.12
C TYR A 36 7.65 2.61 18.99
N GLY A 37 8.07 3.51 18.10
CA GLY A 37 9.47 3.79 17.89
C GLY A 37 9.74 4.73 16.72
N LEU A 38 11.02 4.92 16.45
CA LEU A 38 11.52 5.75 15.38
C LEU A 38 12.21 4.87 14.34
N LEU A 39 11.84 5.04 13.07
CA LEU A 39 12.56 4.46 11.94
C LEU A 39 13.57 5.48 11.43
N ASP A 40 14.83 5.06 11.31
CA ASP A 40 15.89 5.89 10.76
C ASP A 40 15.81 5.97 9.23
N SER A 41 16.35 7.05 8.67
CA SER A 41 16.54 7.21 7.23
C SER A 41 17.40 6.09 6.61
N SER A 42 17.11 5.76 5.35
CA SER A 42 17.98 4.88 4.55
C SER A 42 19.26 5.56 4.09
N ASP A 43 19.27 6.90 4.05
CA ASP A 43 20.44 7.73 3.85
C ASP A 43 21.27 7.79 5.14
N LYS A 44 22.56 7.51 5.04
CA LYS A 44 23.48 7.46 6.18
C LYS A 44 23.85 8.86 6.69
N ASP A 45 23.71 9.87 5.84
CA ASP A 45 24.04 11.26 6.16
C ASP A 45 22.82 12.03 6.68
N SER A 46 21.63 11.41 6.64
CA SER A 46 20.39 11.97 7.15
C SER A 46 20.18 11.62 8.63
N TYR A 47 19.80 12.65 9.40
CA TYR A 47 19.39 12.50 10.80
C TYR A 47 17.86 12.41 10.95
N ALA A 48 17.12 12.35 9.84
CA ALA A 48 15.67 12.25 9.87
C ALA A 48 15.21 10.94 10.51
N LYS A 49 14.15 11.03 11.30
CA LYS A 49 13.53 9.90 11.98
C LYS A 49 12.01 9.99 11.82
N ILE A 50 11.40 8.88 11.44
CA ILE A 50 9.96 8.79 11.25
C ILE A 50 9.35 8.06 12.44
N MET A 51 8.43 8.73 13.13
CA MET A 51 7.66 8.12 14.22
C MET A 51 6.65 7.14 13.67
N VAL A 52 6.63 5.95 14.28
CA VAL A 52 5.60 4.95 14.06
C VAL A 52 4.96 4.58 15.39
N TYR A 53 3.67 4.25 15.32
CA TYR A 53 2.83 3.95 16.47
C TYR A 53 2.48 2.47 16.54
N GLN A 54 1.95 2.05 17.68
CA GLN A 54 1.53 0.68 17.89
C GLN A 54 0.29 0.39 17.03
N ALA A 55 0.36 -0.64 16.19
CA ALA A 55 -0.81 -1.20 15.53
C ALA A 55 -1.48 -2.26 16.44
N ASN A 56 -2.72 -2.60 16.14
CA ASN A 56 -3.43 -3.68 16.85
C ASN A 56 -2.78 -5.07 16.57
N ASP A 57 -2.22 -5.25 15.38
CA ASP A 57 -1.46 -6.45 15.01
C ASP A 57 0.04 -6.15 15.15
N MET A 58 0.72 -6.90 16.02
CA MET A 58 2.15 -6.73 16.31
C MET A 58 3.09 -6.98 15.11
N ASN A 59 2.57 -7.55 14.01
CA ASN A 59 3.32 -7.67 12.75
C ASN A 59 3.35 -6.38 11.94
N TYR A 60 2.71 -5.31 12.43
CA TYR A 60 2.67 -4.01 11.79
C TYR A 60 2.96 -2.88 12.77
N TYR A 61 3.47 -1.78 12.22
CA TYR A 61 3.42 -0.48 12.86
C TYR A 61 2.30 0.34 12.25
N ARG A 62 1.81 1.34 12.97
CA ARG A 62 0.87 2.34 12.45
C ARG A 62 1.65 3.58 12.03
N TYR A 63 1.59 3.93 10.76
CA TYR A 63 2.04 5.24 10.29
C TYR A 63 0.86 6.21 10.22
N ILE A 64 1.05 7.42 10.73
CA ILE A 64 0.06 8.49 10.72
C ILE A 64 0.72 9.72 10.08
N ASN A 65 0.13 10.22 8.99
CA ASN A 65 0.46 11.52 8.46
C ASN A 65 -0.55 12.53 9.02
N SER A 66 -0.11 13.35 9.98
CA SER A 66 -0.97 14.35 10.62
C SER A 66 -1.32 15.54 9.73
N ASN A 67 -0.52 15.83 8.70
CA ASN A 67 -0.74 16.96 7.79
C ASN A 67 -1.91 16.70 6.84
N TYR A 68 -2.06 15.44 6.40
CA TYR A 68 -3.10 15.01 5.47
C TYR A 68 -4.15 14.10 6.13
N HIS A 69 -4.03 13.86 7.44
CA HIS A 69 -4.98 13.09 8.24
C HIS A 69 -5.25 11.67 7.72
N TYR A 70 -4.24 11.03 7.14
CA TYR A 70 -4.33 9.62 6.74
C TYR A 70 -3.43 8.75 7.60
N ALA A 71 -3.72 7.46 7.64
CA ALA A 71 -2.91 6.50 8.34
C ALA A 71 -2.97 5.10 7.72
N LEU A 72 -1.90 4.34 7.89
CA LEU A 72 -1.71 3.02 7.27
C LEU A 72 -0.94 2.11 8.23
N ASP A 73 -1.36 0.85 8.35
CA ASP A 73 -0.53 -0.15 9.01
C ASP A 73 0.52 -0.66 8.03
N ILE A 74 1.78 -0.72 8.46
CA ILE A 74 2.93 -1.06 7.62
C ILE A 74 3.68 -2.22 8.25
N PRO A 75 4.07 -3.27 7.50
CA PRO A 75 4.75 -4.43 8.07
C PRO A 75 6.02 -4.05 8.83
N THR A 76 6.26 -4.64 10.01
CA THR A 76 7.42 -4.32 10.86
C THR A 76 8.78 -4.67 10.26
N GLU A 77 8.80 -5.35 9.11
CA GLU A 77 10.02 -5.73 8.40
C GLU A 77 10.67 -4.57 7.65
N VAL A 78 9.90 -3.51 7.38
CA VAL A 78 10.48 -2.25 6.91
C VAL A 78 11.33 -1.69 8.05
N ASN A 79 12.63 -1.50 7.77
CA ASN A 79 13.62 -1.12 8.77
C ASN A 79 14.16 0.29 8.56
N LYS A 80 13.75 0.96 7.49
CA LYS A 80 14.12 2.32 7.15
C LYS A 80 12.92 3.11 6.66
N ALA A 81 12.92 4.42 6.90
CA ALA A 81 11.85 5.30 6.47
C ALA A 81 12.38 6.69 6.09
N ASP A 82 11.91 7.23 4.98
CA ASP A 82 12.29 8.55 4.47
C ASP A 82 11.01 9.33 4.12
N GLU A 83 10.83 10.51 4.71
CA GLU A 83 9.69 11.38 4.39
C GLU A 83 9.80 11.90 2.95
N ASN A 84 8.66 12.02 2.27
CA ASN A 84 8.62 12.69 0.96
C ASN A 84 8.92 14.19 1.13
N GLU A 85 9.52 14.79 0.11
CA GLU A 85 9.66 16.25 0.02
C GLU A 85 8.27 16.91 0.13
N GLY A 86 8.07 17.74 1.17
CA GLY A 86 6.78 18.40 1.44
C GLY A 86 5.91 17.75 2.53
N GLY A 87 6.36 16.64 3.15
CA GLY A 87 5.69 16.02 4.28
C GLY A 87 4.35 15.36 3.94
N ASP A 88 4.18 15.02 2.66
CA ASP A 88 2.95 14.49 2.10
C ASP A 88 2.88 12.96 2.13
N GLY A 89 3.97 12.32 2.53
CA GLY A 89 4.22 10.92 2.27
C GLY A 89 5.48 10.40 2.92
N CYS A 90 5.72 9.11 2.75
CA CYS A 90 6.91 8.45 3.27
C CYS A 90 7.22 7.18 2.48
N TYR A 91 8.52 6.89 2.30
CA TYR A 91 9.08 5.68 1.74
C TYR A 91 9.56 4.77 2.88
N PHE A 92 8.92 3.63 3.07
CA PHE A 92 9.33 2.61 4.01
C PHE A 92 10.04 1.47 3.29
N GLN A 93 11.19 1.05 3.79
CA GLN A 93 12.07 0.14 3.06
C GLN A 93 12.49 -1.05 3.91
N ASP A 94 12.41 -2.25 3.32
CA ASP A 94 13.18 -3.41 3.77
C ASP A 94 14.37 -3.56 2.82
N LEU A 95 15.52 -3.01 3.23
CA LEU A 95 16.74 -3.00 2.42
C LEU A 95 17.24 -4.41 2.09
N LYS A 96 17.03 -5.37 3.00
CA LYS A 96 17.49 -6.76 2.82
C LYS A 96 16.69 -7.46 1.73
N ASN A 97 15.37 -7.28 1.75
CA ASN A 97 14.47 -7.93 0.80
C ASN A 97 14.15 -7.08 -0.43
N LYS A 98 14.69 -5.85 -0.52
CA LYS A 98 14.46 -4.89 -1.61
C LYS A 98 12.98 -4.60 -1.80
N VAL A 99 12.29 -4.34 -0.70
CA VAL A 99 10.88 -3.94 -0.69
C VAL A 99 10.79 -2.45 -0.40
N VAL A 100 9.86 -1.79 -1.09
CA VAL A 100 9.48 -0.42 -0.83
C VAL A 100 7.97 -0.35 -0.66
N VAL A 101 7.52 0.24 0.44
CA VAL A 101 6.15 0.71 0.63
C VAL A 101 6.18 2.22 0.56
N THR A 102 5.39 2.82 -0.31
CA THR A 102 5.28 4.28 -0.43
C THR A 102 3.89 4.71 -0.03
N THR A 103 3.79 5.78 0.75
CA THR A 103 2.54 6.52 0.95
C THR A 103 2.71 7.94 0.44
N TYR A 104 1.64 8.54 -0.06
CA TYR A 104 1.59 9.97 -0.33
C TYR A 104 0.15 10.49 -0.33
N ALA A 105 0.00 11.78 -0.14
CA ALA A 105 -1.23 12.51 -0.33
C ALA A 105 -0.95 13.78 -1.16
N VAL A 106 -1.90 14.23 -1.97
CA VAL A 106 -1.73 15.45 -2.74
C VAL A 106 -3.08 16.11 -3.02
N LYS A 107 -3.16 17.42 -2.78
CA LYS A 107 -4.34 18.21 -3.19
C LYS A 107 -4.42 18.24 -4.71
N ASN A 108 -5.57 17.90 -5.26
CA ASN A 108 -5.81 17.84 -6.69
C ASN A 108 -6.04 19.25 -7.29
N GLN A 109 -5.01 20.08 -7.27
CA GLN A 109 -5.07 21.45 -7.80
C GLN A 109 -5.22 21.49 -9.33
N MET A 110 -4.77 20.44 -10.01
CA MET A 110 -4.85 20.31 -11.47
C MET A 110 -6.18 19.71 -11.95
N ASN A 111 -7.10 19.37 -11.04
CA ASN A 111 -8.40 18.75 -11.33
C ASN A 111 -8.30 17.54 -12.26
N PHE A 112 -7.25 16.72 -12.09
CA PHE A 112 -7.24 15.42 -12.74
C PHE A 112 -8.44 14.61 -12.26
N SER A 113 -8.98 13.80 -13.15
CA SER A 113 -9.95 12.77 -12.78
C SER A 113 -9.22 11.51 -12.32
N LEU A 114 -9.93 10.69 -11.56
CA LEU A 114 -9.42 9.37 -11.16
C LEU A 114 -9.09 8.50 -12.38
N ASP A 115 -9.87 8.65 -13.46
CA ASP A 115 -9.69 7.95 -14.73
C ASP A 115 -8.38 8.34 -15.44
N GLU A 116 -8.07 9.63 -15.45
CA GLU A 116 -6.81 10.13 -16.00
C GLU A 116 -5.61 9.60 -15.20
N LEU A 117 -5.68 9.61 -13.86
CA LEU A 117 -4.60 9.06 -13.03
C LEU A 117 -4.43 7.55 -13.22
N TYR A 118 -5.52 6.80 -13.27
CA TYR A 118 -5.50 5.37 -13.57
C TYR A 118 -4.86 5.09 -14.93
N ASN A 119 -5.24 5.84 -15.96
CA ASN A 119 -4.69 5.69 -17.31
C ASN A 119 -3.22 6.12 -17.38
N MET A 120 -2.80 7.15 -16.63
CA MET A 120 -1.40 7.55 -16.52
C MET A 120 -0.57 6.44 -15.87
N ASP A 121 -1.03 5.85 -14.76
CA ASP A 121 -0.32 4.75 -14.09
C ASP A 121 -0.14 3.55 -15.04
N ILE A 122 -1.16 3.19 -15.81
CA ILE A 122 -1.08 2.09 -16.77
C ILE A 122 -0.16 2.46 -17.95
N GLY A 123 -0.37 3.65 -18.54
CA GLY A 123 0.35 4.11 -19.73
C GLY A 123 1.84 4.33 -19.50
N MET A 124 2.22 4.99 -18.39
CA MET A 124 3.63 5.20 -18.03
C MET A 124 4.38 3.89 -17.77
N ASN A 125 3.65 2.81 -17.45
CA ASN A 125 4.21 1.49 -17.22
C ASN A 125 4.18 0.56 -18.45
N GLY A 126 3.83 1.10 -19.62
CA GLY A 126 3.80 0.35 -20.89
C GLY A 126 2.59 -0.57 -21.02
N SER A 127 1.46 -0.19 -20.41
CA SER A 127 0.19 -0.93 -20.43
C SER A 127 0.33 -2.40 -20.00
N PRO A 128 0.81 -2.65 -18.77
CA PRO A 128 1.06 -4.01 -18.30
C PRO A 128 -0.24 -4.80 -18.19
N LYS A 129 -0.13 -6.12 -18.28
CA LYS A 129 -1.25 -7.00 -17.94
C LYS A 129 -1.47 -6.97 -16.43
N LEU A 130 -2.62 -6.42 -16.01
CA LEU A 130 -2.97 -6.31 -14.61
C LEU A 130 -3.32 -7.66 -13.98
N THR A 131 -2.84 -7.88 -12.76
CA THR A 131 -3.20 -8.99 -11.88
C THR A 131 -4.24 -8.58 -10.84
N THR A 132 -4.38 -7.28 -10.60
CA THR A 132 -5.48 -6.67 -9.85
C THR A 132 -5.93 -5.43 -10.61
N ASP A 133 -7.24 -5.27 -10.75
CA ASP A 133 -7.87 -4.15 -11.44
C ASP A 133 -9.24 -3.91 -10.80
N ASN A 134 -9.24 -3.15 -9.71
CA ASN A 134 -10.43 -2.77 -8.98
C ASN A 134 -10.58 -1.26 -9.09
N LYS A 135 -11.71 -0.78 -9.59
CA LYS A 135 -11.97 0.64 -9.78
C LYS A 135 -13.40 0.99 -9.40
N THR A 136 -13.55 2.12 -8.72
CA THR A 136 -14.83 2.72 -8.34
C THR A 136 -14.82 4.20 -8.73
N VAL A 137 -15.84 4.96 -8.32
CA VAL A 137 -15.97 6.39 -8.63
C VAL A 137 -14.87 7.25 -7.97
N ASN A 138 -14.36 6.84 -6.81
CA ASN A 138 -13.41 7.62 -6.02
C ASN A 138 -12.19 6.79 -5.56
N HIS A 139 -11.97 5.62 -6.14
CA HIS A 139 -10.87 4.73 -5.76
C HIS A 139 -10.45 3.80 -6.89
N TYR A 140 -9.17 3.44 -6.93
CA TYR A 140 -8.72 2.26 -7.66
C TYR A 140 -7.58 1.55 -6.94
N ALA A 141 -7.48 0.25 -7.18
CA ALA A 141 -6.35 -0.59 -6.84
C ALA A 141 -5.91 -1.38 -8.07
N ILE A 142 -4.63 -1.26 -8.41
CA ILE A 142 -4.01 -1.93 -9.55
C ILE A 142 -2.77 -2.70 -9.12
N ALA A 143 -2.53 -3.84 -9.75
CA ALA A 143 -1.32 -4.61 -9.54
C ALA A 143 -0.83 -5.24 -10.84
N TRP A 144 0.48 -5.39 -10.97
CA TRP A 144 1.09 -6.10 -12.09
C TRP A 144 2.46 -6.64 -11.71
N THR A 145 3.02 -7.47 -12.60
CA THR A 145 4.38 -8.02 -12.47
C THR A 145 5.22 -7.55 -13.64
N LYS A 146 6.44 -7.07 -13.35
CA LYS A 146 7.42 -6.68 -14.37
C LYS A 146 8.84 -6.94 -13.83
N ASP A 147 9.69 -7.54 -14.67
CA ASP A 147 11.12 -7.74 -14.40
C ASP A 147 11.43 -8.38 -13.02
N GLY A 148 10.66 -9.41 -12.64
CA GLY A 148 10.85 -10.13 -11.37
C GLY A 148 10.38 -9.35 -10.14
N ARG A 149 9.66 -8.25 -10.32
CA ARG A 149 9.03 -7.47 -9.26
C ARG A 149 7.51 -7.45 -9.45
N ASN A 150 6.81 -7.43 -8.32
CA ASN A 150 5.39 -7.17 -8.24
C ASN A 150 5.17 -5.74 -7.77
N PHE A 151 4.16 -5.11 -8.35
CA PHE A 151 3.74 -3.75 -8.09
C PHE A 151 2.28 -3.81 -7.64
N TYR A 152 1.96 -3.07 -6.59
CA TYR A 152 0.60 -2.82 -6.12
C TYR A 152 0.47 -1.33 -5.83
N LYS A 153 -0.65 -0.73 -6.24
CA LYS A 153 -0.99 0.65 -5.90
C LYS A 153 -2.47 0.71 -5.56
N GLU A 154 -2.80 1.47 -4.54
CA GLU A 154 -4.15 1.76 -4.12
C GLU A 154 -4.29 3.25 -3.82
N LEU A 155 -5.27 3.90 -4.43
CA LEU A 155 -5.46 5.35 -4.40
C LEU A 155 -6.93 5.71 -4.20
N TYR A 156 -7.17 6.69 -3.34
CA TYR A 156 -8.49 7.25 -3.04
C TYR A 156 -8.53 8.73 -3.40
N LEU A 157 -9.68 9.19 -3.90
CA LEU A 157 -10.06 10.60 -3.99
C LEU A 157 -10.98 10.94 -2.81
N LEU A 158 -10.54 11.86 -1.96
CA LEU A 158 -11.35 12.47 -0.92
C LEU A 158 -12.09 13.66 -1.51
N ASN A 159 -13.39 13.50 -1.76
CA ASN A 159 -14.20 14.54 -2.42
C ASN A 159 -14.25 15.84 -1.59
N ASP A 160 -14.38 15.73 -0.27
CA ASP A 160 -14.56 16.89 0.62
C ASP A 160 -13.35 17.84 0.62
N THR A 161 -12.16 17.29 0.45
CA THR A 161 -10.89 18.03 0.46
C THR A 161 -10.22 18.10 -0.91
N ASN A 162 -10.85 17.52 -1.93
CA ASN A 162 -10.30 17.30 -3.27
C ASN A 162 -8.83 16.82 -3.22
N THR A 163 -8.57 15.76 -2.45
CA THR A 163 -7.22 15.27 -2.15
C THR A 163 -7.10 13.81 -2.54
N TYR A 164 -6.02 13.47 -3.23
CA TYR A 164 -5.64 12.08 -3.44
C TYR A 164 -4.83 11.56 -2.27
N VAL A 165 -5.09 10.34 -1.84
CA VAL A 165 -4.30 9.65 -0.83
C VAL A 165 -4.02 8.24 -1.32
N CYS A 166 -2.77 7.81 -1.25
CA CYS A 166 -2.31 6.59 -1.88
C CYS A 166 -1.32 5.83 -0.99
N PHE A 167 -1.35 4.51 -1.11
CA PHE A 167 -0.17 3.70 -0.85
C PHE A 167 0.17 2.79 -2.02
N SER A 168 1.44 2.40 -2.12
CA SER A 168 1.92 1.44 -3.09
C SER A 168 2.97 0.53 -2.48
N VAL A 169 3.13 -0.65 -3.06
CA VAL A 169 4.12 -1.64 -2.62
C VAL A 169 4.84 -2.22 -3.83
N VAL A 170 6.17 -2.20 -3.79
CA VAL A 170 7.04 -2.84 -4.77
C VAL A 170 7.87 -3.89 -4.06
N TYR A 171 7.81 -5.13 -4.53
CA TYR A 171 8.48 -6.25 -3.88
C TYR A 171 8.91 -7.35 -4.88
N PRO A 172 9.97 -8.13 -4.59
CA PRO A 172 10.36 -9.25 -5.45
C PRO A 172 9.28 -10.34 -5.54
N THR A 173 9.11 -10.95 -6.72
CA THR A 173 8.10 -12.02 -6.95
C THR A 173 8.25 -13.22 -6.01
N LYS A 174 9.48 -13.55 -5.58
CA LYS A 174 9.74 -14.61 -4.59
C LYS A 174 9.03 -14.40 -3.24
N LEU A 175 8.57 -13.17 -2.94
CA LEU A 175 7.86 -12.83 -1.70
C LEU A 175 6.34 -12.71 -1.88
N GLU A 176 5.81 -13.07 -3.05
CA GLU A 176 4.39 -12.87 -3.39
C GLU A 176 3.40 -13.40 -2.37
N LYS A 177 3.56 -14.65 -1.94
CA LYS A 177 2.64 -15.23 -0.95
C LYS A 177 2.62 -14.46 0.38
N LYS A 178 3.75 -13.85 0.75
CA LYS A 178 3.87 -13.04 1.97
C LYS A 178 3.24 -11.67 1.76
N TYR A 179 3.62 -10.98 0.68
CA TYR A 179 3.16 -9.63 0.42
C TYR A 179 1.70 -9.54 0.01
N GLN A 180 1.10 -10.59 -0.56
CA GLN A 180 -0.35 -10.64 -0.73
C GLN A 180 -1.10 -10.54 0.60
N LYS A 181 -0.58 -11.13 1.69
CA LYS A 181 -1.18 -11.01 3.02
C LYS A 181 -0.98 -9.63 3.61
N TYR A 182 0.22 -9.06 3.46
CA TYR A 182 0.51 -7.70 3.90
C TYR A 182 -0.35 -6.67 3.16
N ILE A 183 -0.43 -6.75 1.84
CA ILE A 183 -1.27 -5.86 1.02
C ILE A 183 -2.74 -5.97 1.42
N PHE A 184 -3.24 -7.18 1.66
CA PHE A 184 -4.59 -7.37 2.16
C PHE A 184 -4.82 -6.64 3.49
N HIS A 185 -3.94 -6.82 4.48
CA HIS A 185 -4.03 -6.10 5.76
C HIS A 185 -3.91 -4.59 5.60
N MET A 186 -2.93 -4.14 4.82
CA MET A 186 -2.68 -2.73 4.52
C MET A 186 -3.93 -2.07 3.95
N SER A 187 -4.55 -2.68 2.93
CA SER A 187 -5.81 -2.20 2.33
C SER A 187 -6.94 -2.11 3.36
N GLN A 188 -7.08 -3.08 4.27
CA GLN A 188 -8.10 -3.03 5.34
C GLN A 188 -7.80 -1.98 6.42
N SER A 189 -6.53 -1.72 6.70
CA SER A 189 -6.09 -0.78 7.73
C SER A 189 -6.03 0.67 7.24
N PHE A 190 -6.10 0.87 5.92
CA PHE A 190 -5.87 2.18 5.33
C PHE A 190 -7.02 3.12 5.68
N MET A 191 -6.68 4.17 6.42
CA MET A 191 -7.59 5.26 6.74
C MET A 191 -7.18 6.45 5.88
N PRO A 192 -7.85 6.71 4.75
CA PRO A 192 -7.45 7.78 3.84
C PRO A 192 -7.79 9.17 4.40
N SER A 193 -8.62 9.28 5.44
CA SER A 193 -8.94 10.53 6.14
C SER A 193 -9.25 10.30 7.63
N GLY A 194 -9.28 11.40 8.39
CA GLY A 194 -9.72 11.40 9.79
C GLY A 194 -8.71 10.85 10.81
N ALA A 195 -7.48 10.52 10.39
CA ALA A 195 -6.42 10.13 11.31
C ALA A 195 -5.85 11.34 12.05
N VAL A 196 -5.74 11.21 13.37
CA VAL A 196 -5.18 12.22 14.28
C VAL A 196 -4.36 11.52 15.35
N ILE A 197 -3.33 12.21 15.85
CA ILE A 197 -2.52 11.79 17.01
C ILE A 197 -3.21 12.23 18.29
#